data_AF-A0A317U124-F1
#
_entry.id   AF-A0A317U124-F1
#
_cell.length_a   1.000
_cell.length_b   1.000
_cell.length_c   1.000
_cell.angle_alpha   90.00
_cell.angle_beta   90.00
_cell.angle_gamma   90.00
#
_symmetry.space_group_name_H-M   'P 1'
#
loop_
_entity.id
_entity.type
_entity.pdbx_description
1 polymer ?
#
loop_
_entity_poly.entity_id
_entity_poly.type
_entity_poly.pdbx_seq_one_letter_code
_entity_poly.pdbx_strand_id
1 'polypeptide(L)'
;MVQLFTDVGPMLIQYREATPQGRQAMMQDKIAGLKMLSGQITHNNQAKNHYKTLAYAATFINYADVLQRIENQQYFDVLLDFYGMEMDEELSFWFEFGTTPGQMRLKQPLSEYKPEIWEKFRTAQKAHLEKTNKTHLFNLDQLDIYHPPANQLYPIQIQMGGKLENEAVDRINIDAHGRIRFAQHYGFYILPGGGMIEITKVAKIDVLERKMLEEHLEEEHANLYIKAAELYDQLNPDDFNAALTKACSSKQAQSLSSELRSWLQKQISTKQKNAICLQKIVAELDRQIEVAKKNMHGFSEKYTQEEQVENLHMLKSLIELRAIVQVQPFELTPLFAEAFEYIKRNTICVDIQQYLDTRVLGGSQLSHCFIMRGIPLEDWFSAKFNGIDGEFGDDISGAAIELMTLLEALGKFRKIKFSHILLALAAYEECLDNGTLRVENIWNEVQFERSRQIMLAEAIKFLG
;
A
#
# COMPACT_ATOMS: atom_id res chain seq x y z
N MET A 1 -12.41 18.06 17.13
CA MET A 1 -12.63 16.80 16.38
C MET A 1 -13.12 17.22 15.01
N VAL A 2 -12.23 17.18 14.02
CA VAL A 2 -12.51 17.65 12.66
C VAL A 2 -12.58 16.40 11.79
N GLN A 3 -13.77 16.07 11.31
CA GLN A 3 -13.90 15.02 10.31
C GLN A 3 -13.29 15.51 9.01
N LEU A 4 -12.18 14.89 8.60
CA LEU A 4 -11.46 15.26 7.41
C LEU A 4 -11.89 14.39 6.23
N PHE A 5 -12.05 15.03 5.08
CA PHE A 5 -12.25 14.41 3.77
C PHE A 5 -13.50 13.51 3.61
N THR A 6 -14.53 13.73 4.43
CA THR A 6 -15.86 13.09 4.34
C THR A 6 -16.52 13.20 2.97
N ASP A 7 -16.22 14.27 2.23
CA ASP A 7 -16.92 14.64 1.00
C ASP A 7 -16.45 13.85 -0.23
N VAL A 8 -15.30 13.17 -0.13
CA VAL A 8 -14.68 12.47 -1.27
C VAL A 8 -15.52 11.26 -1.69
N GLY A 9 -15.90 10.39 -0.75
CA GLY A 9 -16.73 9.20 -1.04
C GLY A 9 -18.04 9.55 -1.77
N PRO A 10 -18.90 10.40 -1.18
CA PRO A 10 -20.16 10.84 -1.82
C PRO A 10 -19.98 11.46 -3.21
N MET A 11 -18.94 12.28 -3.41
CA MET A 11 -18.62 12.88 -4.71
C MET A 11 -18.31 11.82 -5.79
N LEU A 12 -17.59 10.76 -5.43
CA LEU A 12 -17.27 9.67 -6.37
C LEU A 12 -18.51 8.80 -6.66
N ILE A 13 -19.38 8.57 -5.66
CA ILE A 13 -20.65 7.83 -5.84
C ILE A 13 -21.54 8.59 -6.83
N GLN A 14 -21.70 9.90 -6.62
CA GLN A 14 -22.47 10.76 -7.51
C GLN A 14 -21.92 10.75 -8.95
N TYR A 15 -20.60 10.73 -9.13
CA TYR A 15 -19.99 10.65 -10.46
C TYR A 15 -20.27 9.31 -11.16
N ARG A 16 -20.18 8.20 -10.42
CA ARG A 16 -20.52 6.85 -10.92
C ARG A 16 -21.94 6.82 -11.48
N GLU A 17 -22.89 7.34 -10.71
CA GLU A 17 -24.33 7.26 -10.96
C GLU A 17 -24.83 8.31 -11.96
N ALA A 18 -24.05 9.36 -12.21
CA ALA A 18 -24.39 10.38 -13.18
C ALA A 18 -24.40 9.85 -14.62
N THR A 19 -25.30 10.39 -15.44
CA THR A 19 -25.30 10.19 -16.90
C THR A 19 -24.02 10.78 -17.53
N PRO A 20 -23.67 10.43 -18.78
CA PRO A 20 -22.50 11.01 -19.45
C PRO A 20 -22.47 12.54 -19.42
N GLN A 21 -23.62 13.21 -19.62
CA GLN A 21 -23.74 14.66 -19.54
C GLN A 21 -23.56 15.18 -18.10
N GLY A 22 -24.07 14.46 -17.10
CA GLY A 22 -23.86 14.79 -15.68
C GLY A 22 -22.39 14.68 -15.28
N ARG A 23 -21.70 13.62 -15.71
CA ARG A 23 -20.26 13.44 -15.51
C ARG A 23 -19.42 14.55 -16.16
N GLN A 24 -19.76 14.94 -17.39
CA GLN A 24 -19.14 16.08 -18.07
C GLN A 24 -19.33 17.39 -17.28
N ALA A 25 -20.54 17.68 -16.79
CA ALA A 25 -20.81 18.86 -15.96
C ALA A 25 -19.99 18.85 -14.65
N MET A 26 -19.95 17.72 -13.93
CA MET A 26 -19.14 17.59 -12.72
C MET A 26 -17.64 17.79 -12.98
N MET A 27 -17.12 17.35 -14.14
CA MET A 27 -15.73 17.62 -14.53
C MET A 27 -15.50 19.09 -14.90
N GLN A 28 -16.47 19.75 -15.55
CA GLN A 28 -16.42 21.19 -15.80
C GLN A 28 -16.37 21.99 -14.50
N ASP A 29 -17.12 21.59 -13.47
CA ASP A 29 -17.07 22.21 -12.14
C ASP A 29 -15.68 22.05 -11.48
N LYS A 30 -15.04 20.87 -11.61
CA LYS A 30 -13.65 20.68 -11.14
C LYS A 30 -12.66 21.57 -11.89
N ILE A 31 -12.80 21.68 -13.21
CA ILE A 31 -11.98 22.57 -14.04
C ILE A 31 -12.19 24.04 -13.67
N ALA A 32 -13.42 24.46 -13.37
CA ALA A 32 -13.73 25.81 -12.90
C ALA A 32 -13.06 26.09 -11.54
N GLY A 33 -13.21 25.17 -10.57
CA GLY A 33 -12.54 25.25 -9.27
C GLY A 33 -11.02 25.38 -9.39
N LEU A 34 -10.37 24.53 -10.17
CA LEU A 34 -8.92 24.60 -10.46
C LEU A 34 -8.51 25.92 -11.15
N LYS A 35 -9.38 26.51 -11.98
CA LYS A 35 -9.12 27.82 -12.61
C LYS A 35 -9.22 28.99 -11.64
N MET A 36 -10.02 28.88 -10.58
CA MET A 36 -10.22 29.92 -9.57
C MET A 36 -9.13 29.98 -8.49
N LEU A 37 -8.29 28.95 -8.34
CA LEU A 37 -7.20 28.95 -7.36
C LEU A 37 -6.09 29.94 -7.78
N SER A 38 -5.85 30.96 -6.94
CA SER A 38 -4.69 31.87 -7.06
C SER A 38 -3.42 31.20 -6.54
N GLY A 39 -2.29 31.37 -7.23
CA GLY A 39 -0.98 30.89 -6.74
C GLY A 39 -0.46 31.64 -5.51
N GLN A 40 -0.95 32.86 -5.27
CA GLN A 40 -0.57 33.68 -4.12
C GLN A 40 -1.39 33.27 -2.89
N ILE A 41 -0.71 32.83 -1.84
CA ILE A 41 -1.31 32.54 -0.53
C ILE A 41 -0.59 33.30 0.59
N THR A 42 -1.33 33.64 1.63
CA THR A 42 -0.90 34.59 2.68
C THR A 42 -1.01 34.04 4.10
N HIS A 43 -1.63 32.88 4.30
CA HIS A 43 -1.82 32.25 5.61
C HIS A 43 -2.19 30.76 5.50
N ASN A 44 -2.00 29.99 6.58
CA ASN A 44 -2.15 28.52 6.59
C ASN A 44 -3.50 28.03 6.04
N ASN A 45 -4.62 28.69 6.35
CA ASN A 45 -5.93 28.26 5.88
C ASN A 45 -6.08 28.32 4.34
N GLN A 46 -5.42 29.27 3.67
CA GLN A 46 -5.35 29.30 2.21
C GLN A 46 -4.52 28.14 1.67
N ALA A 47 -3.36 27.86 2.27
CA ALA A 47 -2.54 26.71 1.91
C ALA A 47 -3.34 25.40 1.97
N LYS A 48 -3.99 25.14 3.11
CA LYS A 48 -4.81 23.94 3.32
C LYS A 48 -5.94 23.84 2.30
N ASN A 49 -6.70 24.91 2.08
CA ASN A 49 -7.80 24.91 1.12
C ASN A 49 -7.32 24.61 -0.31
N HIS A 50 -6.17 25.16 -0.72
CA HIS A 50 -5.58 24.88 -2.03
C HIS A 50 -5.08 23.44 -2.14
N TYR A 51 -4.33 22.93 -1.16
CA TYR A 51 -3.89 21.54 -1.14
C TYR A 51 -5.08 20.57 -1.17
N LYS A 52 -6.12 20.82 -0.36
CA LYS A 52 -7.36 20.05 -0.34
C LYS A 52 -8.06 20.05 -1.70
N THR A 53 -8.19 21.22 -2.32
CA THR A 53 -8.83 21.35 -3.65
C THR A 53 -8.05 20.61 -4.73
N LEU A 54 -6.72 20.72 -4.74
CA LEU A 54 -5.84 20.03 -5.69
C LEU A 54 -5.86 18.51 -5.49
N ALA A 55 -5.75 18.04 -4.24
CA ALA A 55 -5.80 16.61 -3.90
C ALA A 55 -7.15 15.99 -4.29
N TYR A 56 -8.26 16.65 -3.96
CA TYR A 56 -9.60 16.20 -4.36
C TYR A 56 -9.76 16.15 -5.88
N ALA A 57 -9.22 17.13 -6.61
CA ALA A 57 -9.25 17.12 -8.07
C ALA A 57 -8.42 15.96 -8.63
N ALA A 58 -7.21 15.72 -8.12
CA ALA A 58 -6.38 14.58 -8.50
C ALA A 58 -7.10 13.23 -8.27
N THR A 59 -7.72 13.03 -7.09
CA THR A 59 -8.50 11.83 -6.77
C THR A 59 -9.68 11.66 -7.73
N PHE A 60 -10.43 12.72 -8.01
CA PHE A 60 -11.57 12.70 -8.93
C PHE A 60 -11.17 12.39 -10.38
N ILE A 61 -10.08 13.01 -10.88
CA ILE A 61 -9.56 12.80 -12.24
C ILE A 61 -8.96 11.39 -12.40
N ASN A 62 -8.36 10.82 -11.35
CA ASN A 62 -7.94 9.40 -11.35
C ASN A 62 -9.14 8.45 -11.37
N TYR A 63 -10.17 8.68 -10.54
CA TYR A 63 -11.37 7.85 -10.56
C TYR A 63 -12.11 7.90 -11.91
N ALA A 64 -12.23 9.09 -12.50
CA ALA A 64 -12.85 9.26 -13.82
C ALA A 64 -12.13 8.46 -14.92
N ASP A 65 -10.79 8.41 -14.91
CA ASP A 65 -9.98 7.63 -15.85
C ASP A 65 -10.25 6.12 -15.72
N VAL A 66 -10.22 5.57 -14.51
CA VAL A 66 -10.45 4.12 -14.32
C VAL A 66 -11.88 3.73 -14.71
N LEU A 67 -12.88 4.54 -14.35
CA LEU A 67 -14.28 4.28 -14.75
C LEU A 67 -14.43 4.32 -16.28
N GLN A 68 -13.85 5.32 -16.95
CA GLN A 68 -13.88 5.43 -18.41
C GLN A 68 -13.21 4.20 -19.08
N ARG A 69 -12.09 3.72 -18.56
CA ARG A 69 -11.42 2.52 -19.10
C ARG A 69 -12.27 1.26 -19.01
N ILE A 70 -12.89 1.02 -17.85
CA ILE A 70 -13.78 -0.13 -17.63
C ILE A 70 -14.98 -0.07 -18.59
N GLU A 71 -15.63 1.08 -18.71
CA GLU A 71 -16.82 1.25 -19.56
C GLU A 71 -16.50 1.15 -21.07
N ASN A 72 -15.30 1.54 -21.50
CA ASN A 72 -14.88 1.56 -22.90
C ASN A 72 -13.97 0.39 -23.32
N GLN A 73 -14.01 -0.74 -22.60
CA GLN A 73 -13.24 -1.96 -22.94
C GLN A 73 -11.73 -1.70 -23.10
N GLN A 74 -11.16 -0.90 -22.19
CA GLN A 74 -9.72 -0.63 -22.14
C GLN A 74 -9.07 -1.40 -20.99
N TYR A 75 -7.75 -1.50 -21.02
CA TYR A 75 -7.00 -2.12 -19.93
C TYR A 75 -7.03 -1.24 -18.67
N PHE A 76 -7.45 -1.86 -17.56
CA PHE A 76 -7.39 -1.30 -16.21
C PHE A 76 -6.55 -2.21 -15.31
N ASP A 77 -5.99 -1.63 -14.26
CA ASP A 77 -5.13 -2.36 -13.31
C ASP A 77 -5.99 -3.31 -12.43
N VAL A 78 -5.44 -4.49 -12.14
CA VAL A 78 -6.04 -5.52 -11.27
C VAL A 78 -5.00 -6.12 -10.33
N LEU A 79 -5.43 -6.87 -9.31
CA LEU A 79 -4.50 -7.62 -8.46
C LEU A 79 -3.63 -8.58 -9.27
N LEU A 80 -2.32 -8.50 -9.00
CA LEU A 80 -1.33 -9.45 -9.49
C LEU A 80 -1.61 -10.89 -9.00
N ASP A 81 -2.25 -11.06 -7.83
CA ASP A 81 -2.65 -12.37 -7.29
C ASP A 81 -3.72 -13.12 -8.11
N PHE A 82 -4.35 -12.48 -9.10
CA PHE A 82 -5.24 -13.13 -10.08
C PHE A 82 -4.73 -13.04 -11.52
N TYR A 83 -3.61 -12.33 -11.76
CA TYR A 83 -3.06 -12.18 -13.09
C TYR A 83 -2.52 -13.53 -13.59
N GLY A 84 -3.02 -13.97 -14.74
CA GLY A 84 -2.65 -15.28 -15.29
C GLY A 84 -3.36 -16.46 -14.63
N MET A 85 -4.51 -16.24 -13.98
CA MET A 85 -5.40 -17.36 -13.68
C MET A 85 -5.87 -18.04 -14.97
N GLU A 86 -6.18 -19.34 -14.88
CA GLU A 86 -6.68 -20.12 -15.99
C GLU A 86 -8.04 -19.59 -16.47
N MET A 87 -8.16 -19.36 -17.78
CA MET A 87 -9.37 -18.86 -18.42
C MET A 87 -9.82 -19.89 -19.45
N ASP A 88 -11.01 -20.46 -19.27
CA ASP A 88 -11.62 -21.32 -20.29
C ASP A 88 -12.05 -20.51 -21.54
N GLU A 89 -12.61 -21.17 -22.56
CA GLU A 89 -13.03 -20.50 -23.80
C GLU A 89 -14.09 -19.41 -23.56
N GLU A 90 -14.96 -19.59 -22.57
CA GLU A 90 -16.04 -18.65 -22.24
C GLU A 90 -15.49 -17.46 -21.46
N LEU A 91 -14.69 -17.69 -20.43
CA LEU A 91 -13.98 -16.64 -19.70
C LEU A 91 -13.05 -15.85 -20.63
N SER A 92 -12.39 -16.50 -21.58
CA SER A 92 -11.56 -15.86 -22.61
C SER A 92 -12.37 -15.08 -23.65
N PHE A 93 -13.69 -15.30 -23.77
CA PHE A 93 -14.59 -14.47 -24.57
C PHE A 93 -14.99 -13.18 -23.83
N TRP A 94 -15.11 -13.24 -22.49
CA TRP A 94 -15.51 -12.11 -21.64
C TRP A 94 -14.35 -11.27 -21.10
N PHE A 95 -13.17 -11.85 -20.89
CA PHE A 95 -12.05 -11.21 -20.17
C PHE A 95 -10.73 -11.41 -20.89
N GLU A 96 -9.77 -10.52 -20.64
CA GLU A 96 -8.43 -10.56 -21.24
C GLU A 96 -7.39 -10.03 -20.25
N PHE A 97 -6.37 -10.82 -19.92
CA PHE A 97 -5.19 -10.29 -19.23
C PHE A 97 -4.26 -9.60 -20.23
N GLY A 98 -3.74 -8.44 -19.84
CA GLY A 98 -2.81 -7.68 -20.68
C GLY A 98 -1.44 -8.35 -20.77
N THR A 99 -0.63 -7.95 -21.76
CA THR A 99 0.79 -8.35 -21.82
C THR A 99 1.64 -7.72 -20.72
N THR A 100 1.13 -6.65 -20.10
CA THR A 100 1.71 -6.06 -18.91
C THR A 100 1.05 -6.73 -17.69
N PRO A 101 1.82 -7.28 -16.73
CA PRO A 101 1.26 -7.93 -15.54
C PRO A 101 0.25 -7.07 -14.79
N GLY A 102 -0.64 -7.69 -14.01
CA GLY A 102 -1.61 -6.94 -13.21
C GLY A 102 -2.54 -6.02 -14.01
N GLN A 103 -2.76 -6.26 -15.30
CA GLN A 103 -3.76 -5.55 -16.10
C GLN A 103 -4.77 -6.50 -16.70
N MET A 104 -6.03 -6.06 -16.76
CA MET A 104 -7.13 -6.80 -17.36
C MET A 104 -8.04 -5.87 -18.18
N ARG A 105 -8.74 -6.44 -19.16
CA ARG A 105 -9.77 -5.79 -19.98
C ARG A 105 -11.07 -6.59 -19.91
N LEU A 106 -12.18 -5.88 -19.86
CA LEU A 106 -13.51 -6.40 -20.22
C LEU A 106 -13.64 -6.40 -21.75
N LYS A 107 -13.88 -7.56 -22.36
CA LYS A 107 -13.97 -7.70 -23.83
C LYS A 107 -15.34 -7.37 -24.40
N GLN A 108 -16.39 -7.41 -23.57
CA GLN A 108 -17.76 -7.08 -23.96
C GLN A 108 -18.20 -5.76 -23.30
N PRO A 109 -19.31 -5.13 -23.75
CA PRO A 109 -19.86 -3.97 -23.05
C PRO A 109 -20.25 -4.33 -21.62
N LEU A 110 -19.99 -3.44 -20.66
CA LEU A 110 -20.28 -3.68 -19.24
C LEU A 110 -21.76 -4.06 -18.98
N SER A 111 -22.68 -3.54 -19.78
CA SER A 111 -24.12 -3.85 -19.76
C SER A 111 -24.48 -5.29 -20.15
N GLU A 112 -23.55 -6.04 -20.75
CA GLU A 112 -23.76 -7.44 -21.17
C GLU A 112 -23.29 -8.46 -20.12
N TYR A 113 -22.54 -8.03 -19.10
CA TYR A 113 -22.10 -8.90 -18.02
C TYR A 113 -23.25 -9.21 -17.07
N LYS A 114 -23.65 -10.48 -17.06
CA LYS A 114 -24.69 -11.03 -16.18
C LYS A 114 -24.05 -11.70 -14.94
N PRO A 115 -24.80 -11.90 -13.85
CA PRO A 115 -24.30 -12.58 -12.65
C PRO A 115 -23.67 -13.96 -12.95
N GLU A 116 -24.16 -14.71 -13.94
CA GLU A 116 -23.61 -16.03 -14.30
C GLU A 116 -22.16 -15.95 -14.84
N ILE A 117 -21.80 -14.85 -15.51
CA ILE A 117 -20.44 -14.61 -16.01
C ILE A 117 -19.52 -14.23 -14.86
N TRP A 118 -20.02 -13.42 -13.91
CA TRP A 118 -19.30 -13.09 -12.68
C TRP A 118 -19.09 -14.31 -11.78
N GLU A 119 -20.06 -15.23 -11.70
CA GLU A 119 -19.95 -16.49 -10.97
C GLU A 119 -18.88 -17.42 -11.58
N LYS A 120 -18.82 -17.53 -12.92
CA LYS A 120 -17.75 -18.27 -13.60
C LYS A 120 -16.38 -17.65 -13.33
N PHE A 121 -16.26 -16.34 -13.42
CA PHE A 121 -15.02 -15.62 -13.13
C PHE A 121 -14.58 -15.85 -11.67
N ARG A 122 -15.50 -15.71 -10.70
CA ARG A 122 -15.28 -16.04 -9.27
C ARG A 122 -14.84 -17.49 -9.07
N THR A 123 -15.42 -18.44 -9.81
CA THR A 123 -15.06 -19.86 -9.72
C THR A 123 -13.62 -20.10 -10.17
N ALA A 124 -13.19 -19.48 -11.27
CA ALA A 124 -11.79 -19.51 -11.71
C ALA A 124 -10.85 -18.84 -10.69
N GLN A 125 -11.26 -17.71 -10.09
CA GLN A 125 -10.51 -17.06 -9.02
C GLN A 125 -10.33 -17.97 -7.79
N LYS A 126 -11.37 -18.70 -7.36
CA LYS A 126 -11.25 -19.69 -6.27
C LYS A 126 -10.27 -20.80 -6.61
N ALA A 127 -10.39 -21.41 -7.79
CA ALA A 127 -9.48 -22.48 -8.24
C ALA A 127 -8.02 -22.01 -8.29
N HIS A 128 -7.76 -20.80 -8.78
CA HIS A 128 -6.42 -20.21 -8.81
C HIS A 128 -5.86 -19.95 -7.40
N LEU A 129 -6.70 -19.55 -6.44
CA LEU A 129 -6.29 -19.35 -5.05
C LEU A 129 -6.03 -20.65 -4.30
N GLU A 130 -6.73 -21.73 -4.65
CA GLU A 130 -6.41 -23.08 -4.18
C GLU A 130 -5.06 -23.53 -4.72
N LYS A 131 -4.84 -23.40 -6.04
CA LYS A 131 -3.57 -23.71 -6.73
C LYS A 131 -2.38 -22.94 -6.14
N THR A 132 -2.57 -21.66 -5.80
CA THR A 132 -1.52 -20.78 -5.24
C THR A 132 -1.43 -20.79 -3.71
N ASN A 133 -2.23 -21.62 -3.01
CA ASN A 133 -2.31 -21.71 -1.53
C ASN A 133 -2.68 -20.37 -0.83
N LYS A 134 -3.50 -19.55 -1.49
CA LYS A 134 -3.92 -18.21 -1.05
C LYS A 134 -5.38 -18.10 -0.61
N THR A 135 -6.16 -19.18 -0.62
CA THR A 135 -7.56 -19.17 -0.13
C THR A 135 -7.75 -18.52 1.24
N HIS A 136 -6.76 -18.63 2.13
CA HIS A 136 -6.77 -18.01 3.45
C HIS A 136 -6.61 -16.48 3.46
N LEU A 137 -6.19 -15.86 2.35
CA LEU A 137 -6.11 -14.42 2.15
C LEU A 137 -7.38 -13.84 1.52
N PHE A 138 -8.25 -14.69 0.95
CA PHE A 138 -9.33 -14.28 0.04
C PHE A 138 -10.67 -14.95 0.36
N ASN A 139 -11.61 -14.20 0.93
CA ASN A 139 -12.98 -14.64 1.18
C ASN A 139 -13.91 -14.18 0.05
N LEU A 140 -13.87 -14.95 -1.04
CA LEU A 140 -14.59 -14.68 -2.29
C LEU A 140 -16.11 -14.82 -2.17
N ASP A 141 -16.60 -15.39 -1.07
CA ASP A 141 -18.02 -15.62 -0.78
C ASP A 141 -18.70 -14.47 -0.02
N GLN A 142 -17.95 -13.46 0.44
CA GLN A 142 -18.55 -12.24 1.00
C GLN A 142 -19.19 -11.33 -0.07
N LEU A 143 -18.85 -11.54 -1.35
CA LEU A 143 -19.39 -10.76 -2.45
C LEU A 143 -20.76 -11.27 -2.91
N ASP A 144 -21.78 -10.45 -2.71
CA ASP A 144 -23.08 -10.64 -3.36
C ASP A 144 -23.05 -10.09 -4.79
N ILE A 145 -22.75 -10.99 -5.75
CA ILE A 145 -22.74 -10.69 -7.19
C ILE A 145 -24.12 -10.38 -7.78
N TYR A 146 -25.20 -10.62 -7.02
CA TYR A 146 -26.57 -10.30 -7.41
C TYR A 146 -27.03 -8.95 -6.82
N HIS A 147 -26.51 -8.57 -5.66
CA HIS A 147 -26.86 -7.32 -4.95
C HIS A 147 -25.60 -6.56 -4.48
N PRO A 148 -24.85 -5.90 -5.40
CA PRO A 148 -23.73 -5.03 -5.03
C PRO A 148 -24.10 -4.02 -3.93
N PRO A 149 -23.18 -3.75 -2.96
CA PRO A 149 -23.37 -2.68 -1.98
C PRO A 149 -23.63 -1.33 -2.66
N ALA A 150 -24.62 -0.57 -2.18
CA ALA A 150 -24.97 0.72 -2.78
C ALA A 150 -23.79 1.73 -2.77
N ASN A 151 -22.95 1.66 -1.74
CA ASN A 151 -21.74 2.46 -1.56
C ASN A 151 -20.49 1.90 -2.28
N GLN A 152 -20.62 0.79 -3.01
CA GLN A 152 -19.58 0.35 -3.94
C GLN A 152 -19.30 1.47 -4.94
N LEU A 153 -18.06 1.62 -5.39
CA LEU A 153 -17.70 2.69 -6.33
C LEU A 153 -17.21 2.15 -7.69
N TYR A 154 -16.91 0.86 -7.82
CA TYR A 154 -16.72 0.20 -9.11
C TYR A 154 -18.03 -0.43 -9.60
N PRO A 155 -18.33 -0.45 -10.90
CA PRO A 155 -19.48 -1.17 -11.43
C PRO A 155 -19.22 -2.68 -11.61
N ILE A 156 -18.01 -3.15 -11.25
CA ILE A 156 -17.53 -4.52 -11.41
C ILE A 156 -17.20 -5.12 -10.04
N GLN A 157 -17.49 -6.41 -9.85
CA GLN A 157 -17.10 -7.21 -8.68
C GLN A 157 -15.93 -8.16 -9.00
N ILE A 158 -14.97 -7.68 -9.78
CA ILE A 158 -13.72 -8.40 -10.04
C ILE A 158 -12.96 -8.45 -8.72
N GLN A 159 -12.81 -9.65 -8.18
CA GLN A 159 -12.33 -9.83 -6.82
C GLN A 159 -10.87 -9.45 -6.79
N MET A 160 -10.52 -8.53 -5.91
CA MET A 160 -9.18 -7.95 -5.86
C MET A 160 -8.69 -7.78 -4.42
N GLY A 161 -9.26 -8.51 -3.46
CA GLY A 161 -8.80 -8.44 -2.08
C GLY A 161 -9.51 -9.39 -1.14
N GLY A 162 -9.15 -9.34 0.15
CA GLY A 162 -9.47 -10.42 1.07
C GLY A 162 -10.90 -10.47 1.59
N LYS A 163 -11.54 -9.31 1.75
CA LYS A 163 -12.79 -9.11 2.48
C LYS A 163 -13.51 -7.86 1.98
N LEU A 164 -14.80 -7.72 2.32
CA LEU A 164 -15.54 -6.45 2.16
C LEU A 164 -15.03 -5.33 3.08
N GLU A 165 -14.56 -5.71 4.27
CA GLU A 165 -13.98 -4.79 5.25
C GLU A 165 -12.55 -5.23 5.56
N ASN A 166 -11.59 -4.32 5.47
CA ASN A 166 -10.18 -4.58 5.71
C ASN A 166 -9.57 -3.49 6.60
N GLU A 167 -8.68 -3.86 7.53
CA GLU A 167 -7.94 -2.93 8.39
C GLU A 167 -6.45 -2.97 8.02
N ALA A 168 -5.91 -1.86 7.53
CA ALA A 168 -4.49 -1.67 7.23
C ALA A 168 -3.87 -0.66 8.20
N VAL A 169 -2.55 -0.67 8.30
CA VAL A 169 -1.79 0.34 9.04
C VAL A 169 -0.88 1.02 8.03
N ASP A 170 -0.79 2.35 8.10
CA ASP A 170 0.04 3.16 7.23
C ASP A 170 0.84 4.13 8.12
N ARG A 171 2.12 4.39 7.81
CA ARG A 171 2.90 5.44 8.48
C ARG A 171 3.14 6.60 7.52
N ILE A 172 3.11 7.83 8.01
CA ILE A 172 3.54 8.98 7.24
C ILE A 172 4.45 9.89 8.05
N ASN A 173 5.56 10.22 7.40
CA ASN A 173 6.61 11.07 7.94
C ASN A 173 6.76 12.30 7.03
N ILE A 174 6.91 13.48 7.63
CA ILE A 174 7.17 14.73 6.94
C ILE A 174 8.44 15.36 7.52
N ASP A 175 9.40 15.67 6.65
CA ASP A 175 10.59 16.40 7.07
C ASP A 175 10.36 17.93 7.23
N ALA A 176 11.37 18.64 7.73
CA ALA A 176 11.30 20.10 7.95
C ALA A 176 11.07 20.94 6.66
N HIS A 177 11.19 20.34 5.48
CA HIS A 177 10.91 20.94 4.17
C HIS A 177 9.54 20.53 3.60
N GLY A 178 8.71 19.81 4.37
CA GLY A 178 7.42 19.30 3.90
C GLY A 178 7.54 18.08 3.00
N ARG A 179 8.71 17.44 2.87
CA ARG A 179 8.86 16.31 1.96
C ARG A 179 8.43 15.02 2.65
N ILE A 180 7.77 14.16 1.88
CA ILE A 180 7.20 12.87 2.28
C ILE A 180 7.82 11.78 1.40
N ARG A 181 8.08 10.60 1.99
CA ARG A 181 8.47 9.40 1.23
C ARG A 181 7.28 8.92 0.37
N PHE A 182 7.39 8.99 -0.96
CA PHE A 182 6.43 8.38 -1.89
C PHE A 182 7.09 7.24 -2.66
N ALA A 183 6.56 6.03 -2.56
CA ALA A 183 7.06 4.88 -3.31
C ALA A 183 6.88 5.05 -4.84
N GLN A 184 8.00 5.07 -5.57
CA GLN A 184 8.09 4.98 -7.03
C GLN A 184 7.32 3.77 -7.57
N HIS A 185 6.48 3.97 -8.59
CA HIS A 185 5.92 2.85 -9.34
C HIS A 185 7.02 2.13 -10.14
N TYR A 186 7.44 0.97 -9.65
CA TYR A 186 7.39 -0.21 -10.52
C TYR A 186 5.92 -0.66 -10.56
N GLY A 187 5.47 -1.23 -11.68
CA GLY A 187 4.06 -1.19 -12.07
C GLY A 187 3.01 -1.75 -11.08
N PHE A 188 1.73 -1.46 -11.41
CA PHE A 188 0.52 -2.23 -11.03
C PHE A 188 -0.38 -1.74 -9.89
N TYR A 189 -0.40 -0.44 -9.55
CA TYR A 189 -1.39 0.09 -8.58
C TYR A 189 -1.84 1.56 -8.82
N ILE A 190 -2.48 1.89 -9.95
CA ILE A 190 -3.17 3.19 -10.14
C ILE A 190 -4.67 3.04 -9.89
N LEU A 191 -5.05 2.88 -8.62
CA LEU A 191 -6.43 2.61 -8.22
C LEU A 191 -6.85 3.59 -7.10
N PRO A 192 -8.08 4.14 -7.09
CA PRO A 192 -8.59 5.15 -6.14
C PRO A 192 -8.84 4.52 -4.75
N GLY A 193 -9.50 5.08 -3.73
CA GLY A 193 -10.12 6.38 -3.40
C GLY A 193 -10.27 6.43 -1.85
N GLY A 194 -10.66 7.55 -1.20
CA GLY A 194 -10.76 7.55 0.27
C GLY A 194 -11.23 8.86 0.95
N GLY A 195 -11.67 8.76 2.20
CA GLY A 195 -12.01 9.85 3.13
C GLY A 195 -11.68 9.45 4.57
N MET A 196 -11.65 10.35 5.56
CA MET A 196 -11.08 10.03 6.90
C MET A 196 -12.10 9.94 8.04
N ILE A 197 -11.77 9.10 9.03
CA ILE A 197 -12.50 8.87 10.27
C ILE A 197 -11.48 8.99 11.44
N GLU A 198 -11.92 9.46 12.61
CA GLU A 198 -11.05 9.61 13.79
C GLU A 198 -11.35 8.48 14.81
N ILE A 199 -10.34 7.72 15.26
CA ILE A 199 -10.53 6.67 16.27
C ILE A 199 -10.92 7.29 17.62
N THR A 200 -11.97 6.73 18.24
CA THR A 200 -12.47 7.16 19.56
C THR A 200 -12.13 6.20 20.72
N LYS A 201 -11.35 5.14 20.48
CA LYS A 201 -11.05 4.09 21.48
C LYS A 201 -9.56 3.78 21.64
N VAL A 202 -8.97 4.30 22.73
CA VAL A 202 -7.54 4.16 23.09
C VAL A 202 -7.02 2.72 23.02
N ALA A 203 -7.75 1.73 23.56
CA ALA A 203 -7.28 0.34 23.60
C ALA A 203 -7.14 -0.35 22.22
N LYS A 204 -7.72 0.22 21.14
CA LYS A 204 -7.42 -0.22 19.76
C LYS A 204 -6.13 0.42 19.24
N ILE A 205 -5.83 1.65 19.65
CA ILE A 205 -4.68 2.43 19.16
C ILE A 205 -3.37 1.74 19.56
N ASP A 206 -3.21 1.32 20.82
CA ASP A 206 -2.05 0.56 21.30
C ASP A 206 -1.68 -0.67 20.42
N VAL A 207 -2.68 -1.39 19.90
CA VAL A 207 -2.46 -2.57 19.03
C VAL A 207 -2.01 -2.15 17.63
N LEU A 208 -2.55 -1.05 17.12
CA LEU A 208 -2.23 -0.49 15.81
C LEU A 208 -0.86 0.20 15.80
N GLU A 209 -0.49 0.88 16.87
CA GLU A 209 0.84 1.48 17.09
C GLU A 209 1.93 0.40 17.13
N ARG A 210 1.64 -0.72 17.79
CA ARG A 210 2.56 -1.86 17.85
C ARG A 210 2.76 -2.46 16.46
N LYS A 211 1.67 -2.69 15.73
CA LYS A 211 1.71 -3.17 14.35
C LYS A 211 2.48 -2.20 13.43
N MET A 212 2.31 -0.89 13.59
CA MET A 212 3.06 0.12 12.82
C MET A 212 4.57 0.04 13.09
N LEU A 213 4.97 -0.16 14.35
CA LEU A 213 6.37 -0.35 14.73
C LEU A 213 6.95 -1.66 14.16
N GLU A 214 6.19 -2.75 14.22
CA GLU A 214 6.56 -4.05 13.62
C GLU A 214 6.78 -3.88 12.10
N GLU A 215 5.81 -3.32 11.37
CA GLU A 215 5.91 -3.07 9.91
C GLU A 215 7.07 -2.10 9.56
N HIS A 216 7.34 -1.07 10.37
CA HIS A 216 8.49 -0.17 10.16
C HIS A 216 9.84 -0.89 10.32
N LEU A 217 9.97 -1.75 11.32
CA LEU A 217 11.18 -2.55 11.55
C LEU A 217 11.38 -3.63 10.48
N GLU A 218 10.28 -4.14 9.92
CA GLU A 218 10.32 -5.05 8.78
C GLU A 218 10.82 -4.33 7.52
N GLU A 219 10.23 -3.17 7.17
CA GLU A 219 10.48 -2.49 5.88
C GLU A 219 11.76 -1.64 5.84
N GLU A 220 11.98 -0.76 6.82
CA GLU A 220 13.07 0.25 6.82
C GLU A 220 14.33 -0.27 7.53
N HIS A 221 14.20 -1.28 8.41
CA HIS A 221 15.32 -1.87 9.12
C HIS A 221 15.68 -3.26 8.56
N ALA A 222 15.83 -3.36 7.24
CA ALA A 222 16.26 -4.59 6.56
C ALA A 222 17.51 -5.24 7.18
N ASN A 223 18.46 -4.47 7.74
CA ASN A 223 19.63 -5.02 8.44
C ASN A 223 19.56 -4.90 9.98
N LEU A 224 18.37 -5.00 10.57
CA LEU A 224 18.15 -4.97 12.02
C LEU A 224 18.99 -6.04 12.75
N TYR A 225 19.14 -7.23 12.16
CA TYR A 225 19.99 -8.29 12.73
C TYR A 225 21.46 -7.88 12.95
N ILE A 226 21.97 -6.90 12.18
CA ILE A 226 23.29 -6.29 12.37
C ILE A 226 23.17 -5.11 13.34
N LYS A 227 22.27 -4.15 13.05
CA LYS A 227 22.10 -2.90 13.81
C LYS A 227 21.81 -3.14 15.29
N ALA A 228 21.07 -4.20 15.61
CA ALA A 228 20.67 -4.59 16.95
C ALA A 228 21.41 -5.83 17.51
N ALA A 229 22.53 -6.25 16.91
CA ALA A 229 23.27 -7.47 17.29
C ALA A 229 23.53 -7.58 18.81
N GLU A 230 24.02 -6.50 19.44
CA GLU A 230 24.27 -6.47 20.89
C GLU A 230 22.99 -6.58 21.73
N LEU A 231 21.85 -6.10 21.22
CA LEU A 231 20.55 -6.18 21.91
C LEU A 231 19.99 -7.60 21.87
N TYR A 232 20.14 -8.32 20.75
CA TYR A 232 19.75 -9.74 20.69
C TYR A 232 20.59 -10.59 21.64
N ASP A 233 21.90 -10.33 21.74
CA ASP A 233 22.80 -11.06 22.66
C ASP A 233 22.52 -10.77 24.15
N GLN A 234 21.73 -9.75 24.48
CA GLN A 234 21.25 -9.47 25.85
C GLN A 234 19.96 -10.24 26.20
N LEU A 235 19.25 -10.81 25.21
CA LEU A 235 18.02 -11.56 25.43
C LEU A 235 18.30 -12.94 26.05
N ASN A 236 17.35 -13.44 26.84
CA ASN A 236 17.37 -14.83 27.28
C ASN A 236 17.35 -15.76 26.04
N PRO A 237 18.28 -16.71 25.90
CA PRO A 237 18.33 -17.63 24.77
C PRO A 237 17.05 -18.45 24.57
N ASP A 238 16.34 -18.82 25.63
CA ASP A 238 15.12 -19.62 25.54
C ASP A 238 13.95 -18.79 24.97
N ASP A 239 13.79 -17.55 25.43
CA ASP A 239 12.78 -16.61 24.92
C ASP A 239 13.08 -16.21 23.46
N PHE A 240 14.36 -15.96 23.14
CA PHE A 240 14.84 -15.68 21.78
C PHE A 240 14.58 -16.85 20.83
N ASN A 241 14.89 -18.09 21.25
CA ASN A 241 14.64 -19.29 20.45
C ASN A 241 13.14 -19.58 20.31
N ALA A 242 12.32 -19.28 21.32
CA ALA A 242 10.86 -19.39 21.22
C ALA A 242 10.29 -18.39 20.19
N ALA A 243 10.79 -17.15 20.17
CA ALA A 243 10.42 -16.16 19.15
C ALA A 243 10.84 -16.60 17.74
N LEU A 244 12.07 -17.09 17.55
CA LEU A 244 12.49 -17.64 16.25
C LEU A 244 11.69 -18.88 15.83
N THR A 245 11.34 -19.77 16.76
CA THR A 245 10.52 -20.96 16.47
C THR A 245 9.13 -20.57 16.00
N LYS A 246 8.53 -19.53 16.62
CA LYS A 246 7.27 -18.90 16.19
C LYS A 246 7.40 -18.32 14.77
N ALA A 247 8.44 -17.53 14.50
CA ALA A 247 8.71 -16.98 13.17
C ALA A 247 8.86 -18.08 12.10
N CYS A 248 9.65 -19.12 12.37
CA CYS A 248 9.84 -20.27 11.48
C CYS A 248 8.67 -21.26 11.44
N SER A 249 7.56 -20.97 12.13
CA SER A 249 6.28 -21.69 12.06
C SER A 249 5.18 -20.87 11.35
N SER A 250 5.50 -19.66 10.89
CA SER A 250 4.64 -18.80 10.07
C SER A 250 4.18 -19.46 8.76
N LYS A 251 3.12 -18.92 8.15
CA LYS A 251 2.61 -19.40 6.86
C LYS A 251 3.65 -19.23 5.74
N GLN A 252 4.41 -18.15 5.80
CA GLN A 252 5.57 -17.88 4.94
C GLN A 252 6.55 -19.06 5.00
N ALA A 253 6.98 -19.45 6.20
CA ALA A 253 7.85 -20.60 6.39
C ALA A 253 7.24 -21.92 5.88
N GLN A 254 5.93 -22.13 6.03
CA GLN A 254 5.25 -23.34 5.55
C GLN A 254 5.29 -23.51 4.02
N SER A 255 5.36 -22.41 3.26
CA SER A 255 5.51 -22.43 1.79
C SER A 255 6.94 -22.77 1.32
N LEU A 256 7.91 -22.85 2.23
CA LEU A 256 9.29 -23.19 1.92
C LEU A 256 9.53 -24.70 1.91
N SER A 257 10.60 -25.11 1.20
CA SER A 257 10.98 -26.51 1.08
C SER A 257 11.21 -27.18 2.45
N SER A 258 11.00 -28.50 2.51
CA SER A 258 11.23 -29.32 3.70
C SER A 258 12.65 -29.19 4.25
N GLU A 259 13.62 -29.06 3.35
CA GLU A 259 15.05 -28.98 3.65
C GLU A 259 15.38 -27.65 4.31
N LEU A 260 14.89 -26.54 3.75
CA LEU A 260 15.09 -25.20 4.30
C LEU A 260 14.41 -25.05 5.67
N ARG A 261 13.16 -25.50 5.82
CA ARG A 261 12.47 -25.53 7.12
C ARG A 261 13.23 -26.34 8.17
N SER A 262 13.72 -27.53 7.80
CA SER A 262 14.51 -28.39 8.71
C SER A 262 15.84 -27.75 9.09
N TRP A 263 16.48 -27.05 8.15
CA TRP A 263 17.72 -26.33 8.40
C TRP A 263 17.52 -25.14 9.35
N LEU A 264 16.45 -24.35 9.17
CA LEU A 264 16.11 -23.22 10.05
C LEU A 264 15.92 -23.69 11.50
N GLN A 265 15.10 -24.72 11.72
CA GLN A 265 14.87 -25.30 13.06
C GLN A 265 16.15 -25.84 13.70
N LYS A 266 17.08 -26.40 12.89
CA LYS A 266 18.39 -26.83 13.36
C LYS A 266 19.28 -25.65 13.79
N GLN A 267 19.24 -24.50 13.11
CA GLN A 267 20.01 -23.32 13.54
C GLN A 267 19.51 -22.75 14.87
N ILE A 268 18.19 -22.68 15.07
CA ILE A 268 17.55 -22.26 16.33
C ILE A 268 17.99 -23.20 17.47
N SER A 269 18.00 -24.51 17.20
CA SER A 269 18.42 -25.53 18.18
C SER A 269 19.94 -25.56 18.46
N THR A 270 20.76 -24.77 17.75
CA THR A 270 22.22 -24.79 17.89
C THR A 270 22.67 -23.84 18.98
N LYS A 271 23.38 -24.34 20.00
CA LYS A 271 23.91 -23.52 21.11
C LYS A 271 25.00 -22.55 20.63
N GLN A 272 24.60 -21.31 20.39
CA GLN A 272 25.44 -20.19 19.95
C GLN A 272 24.88 -18.87 20.50
N LYS A 273 25.59 -17.75 20.28
CA LYS A 273 25.08 -16.39 20.56
C LYS A 273 23.84 -16.09 19.71
N ASN A 274 22.88 -15.36 20.28
CA ASN A 274 21.60 -15.02 19.63
C ASN A 274 21.83 -14.27 18.31
N ALA A 275 22.70 -13.26 18.30
CA ALA A 275 23.06 -12.51 17.09
C ALA A 275 23.69 -13.40 16.00
N ILE A 276 24.53 -14.38 16.39
CA ILE A 276 25.15 -15.32 15.45
C ILE A 276 24.12 -16.30 14.88
N CYS A 277 23.13 -16.72 15.69
CA CYS A 277 22.01 -17.54 15.22
C CYS A 277 21.19 -16.78 14.17
N LEU A 278 20.78 -15.54 14.49
CA LEU A 278 20.00 -14.70 13.57
C LEU A 278 20.77 -14.38 12.28
N GLN A 279 22.05 -14.00 12.38
CA GLN A 279 22.90 -13.74 11.21
C GLN A 279 22.97 -14.93 10.26
N LYS A 280 23.11 -16.17 10.78
CA LYS A 280 23.12 -17.38 9.95
C LYS A 280 21.77 -17.60 9.25
N ILE A 281 20.67 -17.42 9.98
CA ILE A 281 19.31 -17.56 9.45
C ILE A 281 19.07 -16.55 8.33
N VAL A 282 19.34 -15.26 8.58
CA VAL A 282 19.16 -14.20 7.57
C VAL A 282 20.06 -14.41 6.36
N ALA A 283 21.35 -14.74 6.54
CA ALA A 283 22.26 -14.98 5.43
C ALA A 283 21.85 -16.16 4.52
N GLU A 284 21.26 -17.22 5.08
CA GLU A 284 20.71 -18.32 4.27
C GLU A 284 19.40 -17.91 3.56
N LEU A 285 18.53 -17.15 4.20
CA LEU A 285 17.32 -16.61 3.55
C LEU A 285 17.69 -15.64 2.40
N ASP A 286 18.63 -14.71 2.62
CA ASP A 286 19.16 -13.82 1.59
C ASP A 286 19.78 -14.61 0.42
N ARG A 287 20.51 -15.70 0.71
CA ARG A 287 21.04 -16.60 -0.33
C ARG A 287 19.93 -17.26 -1.15
N GLN A 288 18.83 -17.68 -0.53
CA GLN A 288 17.69 -18.31 -1.20
C GLN A 288 16.90 -17.28 -2.03
N ILE A 289 16.75 -16.05 -1.53
CA ILE A 289 16.18 -14.90 -2.25
C ILE A 289 16.98 -14.62 -3.53
N GLU A 290 18.31 -14.58 -3.46
CA GLU A 290 19.15 -14.35 -4.63
C GLU A 290 19.15 -15.51 -5.64
N VAL A 291 18.95 -16.75 -5.19
CA VAL A 291 18.70 -17.89 -6.09
C VAL A 291 17.36 -17.72 -6.81
N ALA A 292 16.28 -17.38 -6.09
CA ALA A 292 14.97 -17.16 -6.67
C ALA A 292 14.95 -16.00 -7.69
N LYS A 293 15.59 -14.86 -7.37
CA LYS A 293 15.75 -13.72 -8.31
C LYS A 293 16.53 -14.09 -9.57
N LYS A 294 17.60 -14.89 -9.45
CA LYS A 294 18.39 -15.33 -10.63
C LYS A 294 17.59 -16.24 -11.55
N ASN A 295 16.73 -17.09 -10.99
CA ASN A 295 15.79 -17.89 -11.79
C ASN A 295 14.79 -17.01 -12.55
N MET A 296 14.41 -15.84 -12.02
CA MET A 296 13.55 -14.87 -12.71
C MET A 296 14.26 -14.05 -13.80
N HIS A 297 15.52 -13.64 -13.59
CA HIS A 297 16.26 -12.87 -14.61
C HIS A 297 16.62 -13.68 -15.86
N GLY A 298 16.48 -15.00 -15.81
CA GLY A 298 16.40 -15.85 -17.00
C GLY A 298 15.02 -15.79 -17.67
N PHE A 299 14.65 -14.64 -18.24
CA PHE A 299 13.49 -14.50 -19.16
C PHE A 299 13.72 -15.30 -20.44
N SER A 300 13.57 -16.61 -20.31
CA SER A 300 13.70 -17.65 -21.33
C SER A 300 12.31 -18.15 -21.66
N GLU A 301 12.01 -18.29 -22.95
CA GLU A 301 10.74 -18.82 -23.49
C GLU A 301 10.41 -20.27 -23.03
N LYS A 302 11.27 -20.87 -22.20
CA LYS A 302 11.10 -22.21 -21.62
C LYS A 302 10.16 -22.29 -20.41
N TYR A 303 10.00 -21.22 -19.63
CA TYR A 303 9.21 -21.29 -18.41
C TYR A 303 7.73 -21.07 -18.69
N THR A 304 6.90 -21.99 -18.22
CA THR A 304 5.45 -21.84 -18.22
C THR A 304 5.04 -20.67 -17.32
N GLN A 305 3.85 -20.11 -17.60
CA GLN A 305 3.29 -19.02 -16.79
C GLN A 305 3.08 -19.44 -15.32
N GLU A 306 2.85 -20.72 -15.07
CA GLU A 306 2.66 -21.30 -13.73
C GLU A 306 3.97 -21.34 -12.93
N GLU A 307 5.07 -21.83 -13.52
CA GLU A 307 6.40 -21.84 -12.89
C GLU A 307 6.89 -20.43 -12.54
N GLN A 308 6.47 -19.41 -13.31
CA GLN A 308 6.76 -18.00 -13.00
C GLN A 308 5.99 -17.52 -11.77
N VAL A 309 4.69 -17.86 -11.66
CA VAL A 309 3.84 -17.51 -10.50
C VAL A 309 4.31 -18.22 -9.23
N GLU A 310 4.66 -19.51 -9.31
CA GLU A 310 5.21 -20.27 -8.17
C GLU A 310 6.54 -19.69 -7.67
N ASN A 311 7.49 -19.38 -8.56
CA ASN A 311 8.76 -18.74 -8.17
C ASN A 311 8.53 -17.35 -7.56
N LEU A 312 7.59 -16.55 -8.10
CA LEU A 312 7.19 -15.26 -7.53
C LEU A 312 6.64 -15.42 -6.10
N HIS A 313 5.84 -16.45 -5.85
CA HIS A 313 5.26 -16.71 -4.52
C HIS A 313 6.32 -17.19 -3.53
N MET A 314 7.21 -18.10 -3.94
CA MET A 314 8.35 -18.52 -3.12
C MET A 314 9.27 -17.33 -2.78
N LEU A 315 9.57 -16.46 -3.75
CA LEU A 315 10.37 -15.25 -3.54
C LEU A 315 9.71 -14.32 -2.51
N LYS A 316 8.40 -14.06 -2.65
CA LYS A 316 7.64 -13.24 -1.70
C LYS A 316 7.68 -13.84 -0.28
N SER A 317 7.41 -15.13 -0.13
CA SER A 317 7.45 -15.81 1.18
C SER A 317 8.84 -15.80 1.82
N LEU A 318 9.91 -15.92 1.03
CA LEU A 318 11.29 -15.82 1.52
C LEU A 318 11.57 -14.41 2.05
N ILE A 319 11.17 -13.38 1.30
CA ILE A 319 11.34 -11.97 1.69
C ILE A 319 10.56 -11.67 2.99
N GLU A 320 9.29 -12.04 3.06
CA GLU A 320 8.46 -11.83 4.26
C GLU A 320 9.02 -12.58 5.48
N LEU A 321 9.39 -13.87 5.35
CA LEU A 321 9.99 -14.61 6.46
C LEU A 321 11.29 -13.95 6.95
N ARG A 322 12.11 -13.45 6.02
CA ARG A 322 13.38 -12.79 6.29
C ARG A 322 13.23 -11.44 7.01
N ALA A 323 12.07 -10.80 6.94
CA ALA A 323 11.71 -9.68 7.80
C ALA A 323 11.23 -10.16 9.19
N ILE A 324 10.28 -11.11 9.22
CA ILE A 324 9.67 -11.64 10.46
C ILE A 324 10.74 -12.20 11.43
N VAL A 325 11.74 -12.94 10.95
CA VAL A 325 12.76 -13.57 11.83
C VAL A 325 13.66 -12.58 12.55
N GLN A 326 13.84 -11.36 12.05
CA GLN A 326 14.62 -10.33 12.75
C GLN A 326 13.74 -9.47 13.68
N VAL A 327 12.47 -9.24 13.32
CA VAL A 327 11.57 -8.39 14.14
C VAL A 327 11.00 -9.14 15.34
N GLN A 328 10.54 -10.39 15.19
CA GLN A 328 9.92 -11.12 16.33
C GLN A 328 10.83 -11.28 17.55
N PRO A 329 12.15 -11.56 17.43
CA PRO A 329 13.04 -11.55 18.58
C PRO A 329 13.38 -10.12 19.06
N PHE A 330 13.29 -9.10 18.18
CA PHE A 330 13.56 -7.71 18.55
C PHE A 330 12.43 -7.10 19.40
N GLU A 331 11.18 -7.58 19.24
CA GLU A 331 10.03 -7.25 20.11
C GLU A 331 10.34 -7.46 21.62
N LEU A 332 11.27 -8.36 21.95
CA LEU A 332 11.68 -8.68 23.31
C LEU A 332 12.72 -7.69 23.88
N THR A 333 13.28 -6.79 23.07
CA THR A 333 14.36 -5.88 23.49
C THR A 333 13.82 -4.64 24.22
N PRO A 334 14.60 -4.05 25.16
CA PRO A 334 14.24 -2.78 25.78
C PRO A 334 14.06 -1.63 24.77
N LEU A 335 14.78 -1.67 23.64
CA LEU A 335 14.69 -0.64 22.60
C LEU A 335 13.34 -0.69 21.85
N PHE A 336 12.74 -1.87 21.65
CA PHE A 336 11.39 -1.97 21.11
C PHE A 336 10.36 -1.34 22.05
N ALA A 337 10.47 -1.58 23.36
CA ALA A 337 9.60 -0.95 24.35
C ALA A 337 9.79 0.59 24.41
N GLU A 338 11.03 1.08 24.27
CA GLU A 338 11.31 2.52 24.17
C GLU A 338 10.73 3.13 22.88
N ALA A 339 10.87 2.45 21.74
CA ALA A 339 10.34 2.89 20.45
C ALA A 339 8.80 2.93 20.46
N PHE A 340 8.16 1.93 21.09
CA PHE A 340 6.71 1.90 21.25
C PHE A 340 6.23 3.08 22.11
N GLU A 341 6.83 3.32 23.28
CA GLU A 341 6.53 4.50 24.11
C GLU A 341 6.83 5.83 23.41
N TYR A 342 7.82 5.87 22.51
CA TYR A 342 8.10 7.04 21.68
C TYR A 342 6.97 7.31 20.68
N ILE A 343 6.51 6.28 19.95
CA ILE A 343 5.38 6.36 19.01
C ILE A 343 4.12 6.88 19.71
N LYS A 344 3.78 6.31 20.88
CA LYS A 344 2.60 6.70 21.67
C LYS A 344 2.55 8.18 22.06
N ARG A 345 3.71 8.82 22.16
CA ARG A 345 3.86 10.23 22.56
C ARG A 345 4.00 11.17 21.35
N ASN A 346 4.42 10.64 20.20
CA ASN A 346 4.85 11.43 19.05
C ASN A 346 4.08 11.08 17.75
N THR A 347 2.94 10.40 17.85
CA THR A 347 2.05 10.14 16.70
C THR A 347 0.62 10.59 16.95
N ILE A 348 -0.14 10.68 15.87
CA ILE A 348 -1.60 10.64 15.87
C ILE A 348 -2.02 9.47 15.00
N CYS A 349 -2.97 8.67 15.47
CA CYS A 349 -3.70 7.74 14.62
C CYS A 349 -4.90 8.45 13.99
N VAL A 350 -4.94 8.53 12.66
CA VAL A 350 -6.07 9.04 11.87
C VAL A 350 -6.48 7.94 10.90
N ASP A 351 -7.74 7.53 10.90
CA ASP A 351 -8.18 6.51 9.95
C ASP A 351 -8.49 7.12 8.60
N ILE A 352 -8.08 6.48 7.53
CA ILE A 352 -8.55 6.75 6.18
C ILE A 352 -9.43 5.59 5.76
N GLN A 353 -10.75 5.81 5.72
CA GLN A 353 -11.66 4.94 5.00
C GLN A 353 -11.36 5.04 3.50
N GLN A 354 -10.55 4.12 3.01
CA GLN A 354 -10.27 3.95 1.59
C GLN A 354 -11.48 3.28 0.92
N TYR A 355 -12.20 4.06 0.11
CA TYR A 355 -13.23 3.58 -0.80
C TYR A 355 -12.61 3.50 -2.20
N LEU A 356 -12.50 2.31 -2.81
CA LEU A 356 -11.88 2.00 -4.12
C LEU A 356 -10.45 1.46 -4.13
N ASP A 357 -9.76 1.27 -2.99
CA ASP A 357 -8.57 0.42 -3.11
C ASP A 357 -9.07 -0.94 -3.59
N THR A 358 -8.60 -1.38 -4.76
CA THR A 358 -9.05 -2.64 -5.34
C THR A 358 -8.72 -3.81 -4.44
N ARG A 359 -7.75 -3.65 -3.52
CA ARG A 359 -7.53 -4.52 -2.35
C ARG A 359 -8.77 -4.73 -1.47
N VAL A 360 -9.90 -4.12 -1.80
CA VAL A 360 -11.20 -4.28 -1.14
C VAL A 360 -12.30 -4.56 -2.17
N LEU A 361 -13.07 -5.59 -1.86
CA LEU A 361 -14.08 -6.23 -2.71
C LEU A 361 -15.32 -5.36 -2.97
N GLY A 362 -15.18 -4.16 -3.53
CA GLY A 362 -16.30 -3.22 -3.64
C GLY A 362 -16.84 -2.73 -2.27
N GLY A 363 -16.12 -3.01 -1.19
CA GLY A 363 -16.37 -2.51 0.15
C GLY A 363 -15.42 -1.38 0.55
N SER A 364 -15.09 -1.26 1.84
CA SER A 364 -14.19 -0.21 2.35
C SER A 364 -13.06 -0.75 3.20
N GLN A 365 -11.85 -0.27 2.96
CA GLN A 365 -10.70 -0.47 3.84
C GLN A 365 -10.61 0.69 4.82
N LEU A 366 -10.26 0.41 6.06
CA LEU A 366 -9.87 1.38 7.05
C LEU A 366 -8.35 1.33 7.18
N SER A 367 -7.67 2.37 6.75
CA SER A 367 -6.21 2.52 6.86
C SER A 367 -5.89 3.38 8.07
N HIS A 368 -5.36 2.79 9.12
CA HIS A 368 -4.95 3.46 10.34
C HIS A 368 -3.62 4.20 10.10
N CYS A 369 -3.68 5.49 9.78
CA CYS A 369 -2.51 6.31 9.48
C CYS A 369 -1.89 6.88 10.74
N PHE A 370 -0.60 6.60 10.96
CA PHE A 370 0.20 7.23 11.99
C PHE A 370 0.96 8.43 11.42
N ILE A 371 0.51 9.64 11.78
CA ILE A 371 1.17 10.90 11.46
C ILE A 371 2.21 11.18 12.55
N MET A 372 3.50 11.16 12.19
CA MET A 372 4.59 11.54 13.10
C MET A 372 4.55 13.04 13.40
N ARG A 373 4.51 13.40 14.70
CA ARG A 373 4.66 14.77 15.23
C ARG A 373 6.08 15.06 15.74
N GLY A 374 6.85 14.02 16.05
CA GLY A 374 8.22 14.11 16.55
C GLY A 374 9.29 13.98 15.47
N ILE A 375 10.51 13.64 15.88
CA ILE A 375 11.58 13.20 14.98
C ILE A 375 11.10 11.94 14.21
N PRO A 376 11.40 11.82 12.90
CA PRO A 376 11.21 10.60 12.11
C PRO A 376 11.61 9.32 12.86
N LEU A 377 10.86 8.24 12.68
CA LEU A 377 11.18 6.98 13.38
C LEU A 377 12.52 6.39 12.88
N GLU A 378 12.83 6.56 11.59
CA GLU A 378 14.12 6.19 11.00
C GLU A 378 15.31 6.95 11.65
N ASP A 379 15.18 8.26 11.87
CA ASP A 379 16.21 9.10 12.46
C ASP A 379 16.34 8.84 13.97
N TRP A 380 15.20 8.63 14.64
CA TRP A 380 15.16 8.25 16.05
C TRP A 380 15.89 6.92 16.28
N PHE A 381 15.64 5.91 15.45
CA PHE A 381 16.38 4.64 15.52
C PHE A 381 17.85 4.80 15.16
N SER A 382 18.19 5.61 14.15
CA SER A 382 19.58 5.84 13.74
C SER A 382 20.41 6.43 14.88
N ALA A 383 19.85 7.36 15.67
CA ALA A 383 20.48 7.89 16.87
C ALA A 383 20.67 6.86 18.01
N LYS A 384 19.99 5.70 17.96
CA LYS A 384 20.06 4.63 18.96
C LYS A 384 21.03 3.50 18.59
N PHE A 385 21.37 3.34 17.30
CA PHE A 385 22.22 2.25 16.80
C PHE A 385 23.73 2.57 16.77
N ASN A 386 24.20 3.47 17.65
CA ASN A 386 25.62 3.71 17.99
C ASN A 386 26.61 3.71 16.80
N GLY A 387 26.32 4.49 15.76
CA GLY A 387 27.32 4.84 14.74
C GLY A 387 27.64 3.76 13.70
N ILE A 388 26.70 2.85 13.39
CA ILE A 388 26.73 2.13 12.12
C ILE A 388 26.22 3.07 11.00
N ASP A 389 27.02 4.09 10.70
CA ASP A 389 26.87 4.89 9.48
C ASP A 389 27.39 4.07 8.30
N GLY A 390 26.51 3.69 7.37
CA GLY A 390 26.88 2.88 6.22
C GLY A 390 25.73 2.58 5.27
N GLU A 391 26.08 2.26 4.02
CA GLU A 391 25.24 2.13 2.81
C GLU A 391 24.24 0.94 2.83
N PHE A 392 23.60 0.69 3.96
CA PHE A 392 22.63 -0.38 4.18
C PHE A 392 21.21 0.13 4.00
N GLY A 393 20.98 0.79 2.86
CA GLY A 393 19.76 1.52 2.56
C GLY A 393 18.49 0.67 2.63
N ASP A 394 17.45 1.33 3.13
CA ASP A 394 16.04 0.99 3.04
C ASP A 394 15.70 0.50 1.63
N ASP A 395 15.46 -0.81 1.45
CA ASP A 395 14.52 -1.35 0.46
C ASP A 395 14.38 -2.89 0.60
N ILE A 396 13.41 -3.33 1.40
CA ILE A 396 12.71 -4.59 1.11
C ILE A 396 11.69 -4.37 -0.02
N SER A 397 11.24 -3.13 -0.20
CA SER A 397 10.44 -2.74 -1.34
C SER A 397 11.31 -2.77 -2.61
N GLY A 398 10.80 -3.32 -3.70
CA GLY A 398 11.42 -3.13 -5.02
C GLY A 398 11.01 -1.79 -5.64
N ALA A 399 10.72 -0.75 -4.84
CA ALA A 399 9.99 0.44 -5.24
C ALA A 399 10.76 1.72 -4.94
N ALA A 400 11.40 2.30 -5.96
CA ALA A 400 12.30 3.45 -5.85
C ALA A 400 11.63 4.62 -5.09
N ILE A 401 11.97 4.82 -3.82
CA ILE A 401 11.33 5.85 -2.98
C ILE A 401 11.78 7.25 -3.43
N GLU A 402 10.82 8.10 -3.82
CA GLU A 402 11.07 9.53 -4.06
C GLU A 402 10.58 10.36 -2.86
N LEU A 403 11.49 11.14 -2.29
CA LEU A 403 11.19 12.14 -1.27
C LEU A 403 10.66 13.42 -1.95
N MET A 404 9.36 13.72 -1.82
CA MET A 404 8.69 14.82 -2.55
C MET A 404 7.79 15.66 -1.64
N THR A 405 7.64 16.95 -1.98
CA THR A 405 6.57 17.79 -1.43
C THR A 405 5.20 17.37 -1.96
N LEU A 406 4.12 17.78 -1.29
CA LEU A 406 2.76 17.53 -1.75
C LEU A 406 2.47 18.22 -3.10
N LEU A 407 3.05 19.40 -3.38
CA LEU A 407 2.92 20.01 -4.71
C LEU A 407 3.57 19.15 -5.81
N GLU A 408 4.78 18.63 -5.58
CA GLU A 408 5.45 17.75 -6.55
C GLU A 408 4.71 16.43 -6.76
N ALA A 409 4.18 15.84 -5.68
CA ALA A 409 3.35 14.65 -5.75
C ALA A 409 2.05 14.90 -6.54
N LEU A 410 1.38 16.04 -6.30
CA LEU A 410 0.21 16.48 -7.06
C LEU A 410 0.54 16.75 -8.54
N GLY A 411 1.74 17.23 -8.85
CA GLY A 411 2.26 17.34 -10.22
C GLY A 411 2.57 16.00 -10.89
N LYS A 412 2.70 14.91 -10.12
CA LYS A 412 2.91 13.53 -10.59
C LYS A 412 1.71 12.61 -10.30
N PHE A 413 0.52 13.14 -10.00
CA PHE A 413 -0.61 12.37 -9.41
C PHE A 413 -1.09 11.14 -10.20
N ARG A 414 -0.80 11.05 -11.52
CA ARG A 414 -1.04 9.86 -12.35
C ARG A 414 -0.09 8.68 -12.05
N LYS A 415 0.95 8.88 -11.24
CA LYS A 415 1.99 7.91 -10.87
C LYS A 415 2.13 7.72 -9.36
N ILE A 416 1.11 8.14 -8.59
CA ILE A 416 1.10 8.06 -7.13
C ILE A 416 -0.27 7.55 -6.72
N LYS A 417 -0.30 6.60 -5.78
CA LYS A 417 -1.54 6.16 -5.16
C LYS A 417 -2.23 7.36 -4.52
N PHE A 418 -3.45 7.67 -4.95
CA PHE A 418 -4.24 8.76 -4.38
C PHE A 418 -4.33 8.67 -2.84
N SER A 419 -4.27 7.47 -2.24
CA SER A 419 -4.32 7.28 -0.78
C SER A 419 -3.12 7.96 -0.16
N HIS A 420 -1.93 7.79 -0.75
CA HIS A 420 -0.72 8.48 -0.33
C HIS A 420 -0.87 10.01 -0.50
N ILE A 421 -1.61 10.50 -1.50
CA ILE A 421 -1.91 11.93 -1.66
C ILE A 421 -2.85 12.44 -0.54
N LEU A 422 -3.85 11.65 -0.13
CA LEU A 422 -4.77 12.01 0.95
C LEU A 422 -4.13 11.86 2.35
N LEU A 423 -3.30 10.84 2.56
CA LEU A 423 -2.41 10.68 3.73
C LEU A 423 -1.47 11.90 3.82
N ALA A 424 -0.83 12.29 2.71
CA ALA A 424 0.03 13.46 2.64
C ALA A 424 -0.71 14.77 2.91
N LEU A 425 -1.94 14.92 2.41
CA LEU A 425 -2.80 16.05 2.73
C LEU A 425 -3.14 16.10 4.23
N ALA A 426 -3.54 14.98 4.84
CA ALA A 426 -3.83 14.89 6.27
C ALA A 426 -2.64 15.33 7.12
N ALA A 427 -1.47 14.78 6.81
CA ALA A 427 -0.23 15.09 7.51
C ALA A 427 0.20 16.56 7.30
N TYR A 428 0.01 17.11 6.09
CA TYR A 428 0.20 18.55 5.84
C TYR A 428 -0.74 19.43 6.65
N GLU A 429 -2.04 19.09 6.71
CA GLU A 429 -3.03 19.88 7.46
C GLU A 429 -2.71 19.89 8.96
N GLU A 430 -2.38 18.74 9.55
CA GLU A 430 -1.97 18.60 10.95
C GLU A 430 -0.65 19.35 11.24
N CYS A 431 0.39 19.14 10.42
CA CYS A 431 1.67 19.82 10.64
C CYS A 431 1.59 21.34 10.42
N LEU A 432 0.60 21.83 9.66
CA LEU A 432 0.27 23.26 9.56
C LEU A 432 -0.58 23.79 10.73
N ASP A 433 -1.30 22.93 11.48
CA ASP A 433 -2.01 23.31 12.71
C ASP A 433 -1.07 23.38 13.91
N ASN A 434 -0.18 22.39 14.06
CA ASN A 434 0.77 22.33 15.17
C ASN A 434 2.03 23.19 14.95
N GLY A 435 2.24 23.74 13.75
CA GLY A 435 3.32 24.67 13.41
C GLY A 435 4.65 24.02 13.05
N THR A 436 4.71 22.68 12.94
CA THR A 436 5.88 21.94 12.41
C THR A 436 6.17 22.32 10.96
N LEU A 437 5.13 22.58 10.15
CA LEU A 437 5.26 23.15 8.81
C LEU A 437 4.90 24.63 8.79
N ARG A 438 5.60 25.36 7.92
CA ARG A 438 5.30 26.76 7.57
C ARG A 438 5.02 26.87 6.09
N VAL A 439 4.05 27.71 5.74
CA VAL A 439 3.66 27.97 4.34
C VAL A 439 4.86 28.36 3.48
N GLU A 440 5.75 29.20 4.02
CA GLU A 440 7.01 29.64 3.40
C GLU A 440 7.94 28.49 2.95
N ASN A 441 7.90 27.34 3.63
CA ASN A 441 8.78 26.21 3.35
C ASN A 441 8.18 25.24 2.31
N ILE A 442 6.85 25.14 2.25
CA ILE A 442 6.14 24.10 1.48
C ILE A 442 5.45 24.63 0.23
N TRP A 443 5.20 25.94 0.16
CA TRP A 443 4.51 26.56 -0.95
C TRP A 443 5.47 27.14 -1.97
N ASN A 444 5.33 26.69 -3.22
CA ASN A 444 6.10 27.19 -4.34
C ASN A 444 5.15 27.49 -5.49
N GLU A 445 5.02 28.77 -5.86
CA GLU A 445 4.05 29.22 -6.89
C GLU A 445 4.27 28.55 -8.26
N VAL A 446 5.53 28.25 -8.60
CA VAL A 446 5.89 27.60 -9.88
C VAL A 446 5.50 26.12 -9.87
N GLN A 447 5.73 25.41 -8.76
CA GLN A 447 5.28 24.02 -8.60
C GLN A 447 3.75 23.92 -8.51
N PHE A 448 3.10 24.87 -7.83
CA PHE A 448 1.64 24.99 -7.78
C PHE A 448 1.06 25.16 -9.19
N GLU A 449 1.53 26.15 -9.95
CA GLU A 449 1.01 26.42 -11.28
C GLU A 449 1.25 25.23 -12.22
N ARG A 450 2.44 24.61 -12.16
CA ARG A 450 2.74 23.38 -12.91
C ARG A 450 1.74 22.26 -12.59
N SER A 451 1.47 22.01 -11.31
CA SER A 451 0.59 20.93 -10.88
C SER A 451 -0.86 21.20 -11.26
N ARG A 452 -1.31 22.45 -11.12
CA ARG A 452 -2.61 22.94 -11.57
C ARG A 452 -2.80 22.76 -13.08
N GLN A 453 -1.81 23.12 -13.89
CA GLN A 453 -1.85 22.95 -15.35
C GLN A 453 -1.87 21.46 -15.76
N ILE A 454 -1.12 20.60 -15.06
CA ILE A 454 -1.16 19.15 -15.29
C ILE A 454 -2.56 18.60 -14.99
N MET A 455 -3.18 18.97 -13.86
CA MET A 455 -4.56 18.56 -13.56
C MET A 455 -5.57 19.08 -14.58
N LEU A 456 -5.45 20.34 -15.01
CA LEU A 456 -6.32 20.91 -16.05
C LEU A 456 -6.20 20.15 -17.38
N ALA A 457 -4.97 19.83 -17.81
CA ALA A 457 -4.73 19.07 -19.03
C ALA A 457 -5.28 17.63 -18.95
N GLU A 458 -5.21 16.99 -17.78
CA GLU A 458 -5.82 15.67 -17.55
C GLU A 458 -7.35 15.73 -17.49
N ALA A 459 -7.93 16.74 -16.83
CA ALA A 459 -9.38 16.89 -16.70
C ALA A 459 -10.09 17.22 -18.03
N ILE A 460 -9.45 17.98 -18.91
CA ILE A 460 -10.02 18.36 -20.23
C ILE A 460 -10.28 17.13 -21.11
N LYS A 461 -9.55 16.01 -20.94
CA LYS A 461 -9.73 14.77 -21.71
C LYS A 461 -11.13 14.15 -21.57
N PHE A 462 -11.85 14.47 -20.49
CA PHE A 462 -13.19 13.95 -20.21
C PHE A 462 -14.32 14.85 -20.75
N LEU A 463 -13.98 15.93 -21.46
CA LEU A 463 -14.94 16.88 -22.07
C LEU A 463 -15.07 16.74 -23.60
N GLY A 464 -14.31 15.83 -24.21
CA GLY A 464 -14.28 15.57 -25.66
C GLY A 464 -15.11 14.36 -26.08
#